data_AF-V7BHA0-F1
#
_entry.id   AF-V7BHA0-F1
#
_cell.length_a   1.000
_cell.length_b   1.000
_cell.length_c   1.000
_cell.angle_alpha   90.00
_cell.angle_beta   90.00
_cell.angle_gamma   90.00
#
_symmetry.space_group_name_H-M   'P 1'
#
loop_
_entity.id
_entity.type
_entity.pdbx_description
1 polymer ?
#
loop_
_entity_poly.entity_id
_entity_poly.type
_entity_poly.pdbx_seq_one_letter_code
_entity_poly.pdbx_strand_id
1 'polypeptide(L)'
;MYSQLDFEYIYKDCRVSSRPQGLNADSTIDIEKMYLLSEFTYELEKSNAQTFNVLDSGVFGLINMVRLDFTSNHGSPSHICIYRFRVHGHELD
;
A
#
# COMPACT_ATOMS: atom_id res chain seq x y z
N MET A 1 -14.32 20.96 -8.62
CA MET A 1 -14.82 19.91 -9.54
C MET A 1 -13.58 19.36 -10.23
N TYR A 2 -13.16 18.14 -9.89
CA TYR A 2 -12.03 17.50 -10.58
C TYR A 2 -12.45 17.23 -12.03
N SER A 3 -11.57 17.55 -12.98
CA SER A 3 -11.84 17.31 -14.39
C SER A 3 -11.79 15.81 -14.67
N GLN A 4 -12.46 15.35 -15.71
CA GLN A 4 -12.44 13.93 -16.09
C GLN A 4 -11.01 13.41 -16.35
N LEU A 5 -10.10 14.29 -16.75
CA LEU A 5 -8.67 14.02 -16.96
C LEU A 5 -7.93 13.72 -15.65
N ASP A 6 -8.39 14.22 -14.50
CA ASP A 6 -7.73 13.98 -13.21
C ASP A 6 -7.85 12.51 -12.78
N PHE A 7 -8.90 11.82 -13.23
CA PHE A 7 -9.16 10.43 -12.85
C PHE A 7 -8.21 9.44 -13.53
N GLU A 8 -7.69 9.74 -14.73
CA GLU A 8 -6.75 8.86 -15.45
C GLU A 8 -5.41 8.70 -14.72
N TYR A 9 -5.01 9.71 -13.95
CA TYR A 9 -3.78 9.69 -13.14
C TYR A 9 -3.95 8.95 -11.81
N ILE A 10 -5.18 8.61 -11.41
CA ILE A 10 -5.43 7.93 -10.15
C ILE A 10 -4.92 6.49 -10.26
N TYR A 11 -4.23 6.06 -9.21
CA TYR A 11 -3.78 4.68 -9.08
C TYR A 11 -4.96 3.71 -9.17
N LYS A 12 -4.73 2.54 -9.75
CA LYS A 12 -5.76 1.51 -9.88
C LYS A 12 -5.34 0.28 -9.10
N ASP A 13 -4.46 -0.53 -9.66
CA ASP A 13 -4.03 -1.77 -9.03
C ASP A 13 -2.81 -1.51 -8.13
N CYS A 14 -2.94 -1.88 -6.86
CA CYS A 14 -1.99 -1.56 -5.80
C CYS A 14 -1.60 -2.80 -5.02
N ARG A 15 -0.37 -2.77 -4.52
CA ARG A 15 0.16 -3.79 -3.61
C ARG A 15 0.76 -3.12 -2.38
N VAL A 16 0.36 -3.59 -1.20
CA VAL A 16 0.92 -3.15 0.07
C VAL A 16 1.72 -4.29 0.68
N SER A 17 2.94 -3.97 1.10
CA SER A 17 3.83 -4.89 1.79
C SER A 17 4.48 -4.24 2.99
N SER A 18 4.99 -5.05 3.91
CA SER A 18 5.58 -4.59 5.17
C SER A 18 6.88 -5.25 5.51
N ARG A 19 7.69 -4.54 6.31
CA ARG A 19 8.85 -5.11 6.97
C ARG A 19 8.62 -5.15 8.49
N PRO A 20 8.66 -6.35 9.11
CA PRO A 20 8.71 -6.52 10.55
C PRO A 20 9.96 -5.88 11.18
N GLN A 21 9.81 -5.30 12.36
CA GLN A 21 10.92 -4.86 13.20
C GLN A 21 11.53 -6.06 13.93
N GLY A 22 12.84 -6.29 13.78
CA GLY A 22 13.59 -7.22 14.64
C GLY A 22 13.76 -8.66 14.16
N LEU A 23 13.44 -9.01 12.91
CA LEU A 23 13.96 -10.24 12.31
C LEU A 23 15.47 -10.07 12.06
N ASN A 24 16.27 -10.66 12.96
CA ASN A 24 17.73 -10.82 12.94
C ASN A 24 18.49 -10.05 11.85
N ALA A 25 19.03 -8.89 12.23
CA ALA A 25 19.96 -8.09 11.44
C ALA A 25 21.36 -8.73 11.30
N ASP A 26 21.45 -10.05 11.15
CA ASP A 26 22.72 -10.79 11.02
C ASP A 26 22.87 -11.51 9.67
N SER A 27 22.05 -11.13 8.68
CA SER A 27 22.38 -11.41 7.30
C SER A 27 22.18 -10.15 6.47
N THR A 28 23.23 -9.74 5.78
CA THR A 28 23.24 -8.66 4.79
C THR A 28 22.29 -8.90 3.59
N ILE A 29 21.50 -9.98 3.65
CA ILE A 29 20.57 -10.48 2.64
C ILE A 29 19.10 -10.23 3.03
N ASP A 30 18.78 -10.05 4.34
CA ASP A 30 17.38 -9.98 4.82
C ASP A 30 16.82 -8.54 4.95
N ILE A 31 17.60 -7.53 4.53
CA ILE A 31 17.20 -6.11 4.59
C ILE A 31 16.07 -5.78 3.60
N GLU A 32 15.83 -6.65 2.60
CA GLU A 32 14.86 -6.43 1.53
C GLU A 32 13.57 -7.26 1.63
N LYS A 33 13.43 -8.16 2.60
CA LYS A 33 12.28 -9.07 2.63
C LYS A 33 11.00 -8.37 3.08
N MET A 34 10.24 -7.90 2.10
CA MET A 34 8.91 -7.33 2.27
C MET A 34 7.85 -8.44 2.24
N TYR A 35 6.99 -8.47 3.25
CA TYR A 35 5.88 -9.41 3.36
C TYR A 35 4.61 -8.79 2.78
N LEU A 36 3.88 -9.55 1.96
CA LEU A 36 2.65 -9.06 1.36
C LEU A 36 1.57 -8.88 2.44
N LEU A 37 1.00 -7.68 2.51
CA LEU A 37 -0.13 -7.38 3.38
C LEU A 37 -1.45 -7.36 2.62
N SER A 38 -1.49 -6.82 1.40
CA SER A 38 -2.71 -6.75 0.62
C SER A 38 -2.43 -6.44 -0.85
N GLU A 39 -3.32 -6.89 -1.72
CA GLU A 39 -3.43 -6.45 -3.11
C GLU A 39 -4.87 -5.96 -3.30
N PHE A 40 -5.04 -4.77 -3.86
CA PHE A 40 -6.34 -4.16 -4.02
C PHE A 40 -6.42 -3.27 -5.26
N THR A 41 -7.65 -3.02 -5.70
CA THR A 41 -7.96 -2.11 -6.80
C THR A 41 -8.75 -0.92 -6.27
N TYR A 42 -8.30 0.29 -6.58
CA TYR A 42 -9.06 1.52 -6.33
C TYR A 42 -10.09 1.71 -7.44
N GLU A 43 -11.36 1.73 -7.08
CA GLU A 43 -12.47 1.82 -8.04
C GLU A 43 -13.05 3.23 -8.05
N LEU A 44 -13.05 3.90 -9.21
CA LEU A 44 -13.53 5.28 -9.35
C LEU A 44 -15.03 5.45 -9.01
N GLU A 45 -15.81 4.39 -9.17
CA GLU A 45 -17.26 4.37 -8.88
C GLU A 45 -17.58 4.31 -7.38
N LYS A 46 -16.58 4.01 -6.53
CA LYS A 46 -16.73 3.95 -5.07
C LYS A 46 -16.43 5.31 -4.43
N SER A 47 -16.55 5.35 -3.10
CA SER A 47 -16.15 6.50 -2.29
C SER A 47 -14.71 6.95 -2.61
N ASN A 48 -14.45 8.26 -2.52
CA ASN A 48 -13.12 8.85 -2.69
C ASN A 48 -12.13 8.43 -1.60
N ALA A 49 -12.62 8.02 -0.43
CA ALA A 49 -11.84 7.40 0.63
C ALA A 49 -12.22 5.92 0.69
N GLN A 50 -11.28 5.06 0.29
CA GLN A 50 -11.43 3.60 0.29
C GLN A 50 -10.48 2.99 1.32
N THR A 51 -10.98 2.03 2.07
CA THR A 51 -10.21 1.31 3.09
C THR A 51 -10.21 -0.17 2.73
N PHE A 52 -9.03 -0.78 2.81
CA PHE A 52 -8.80 -2.17 2.46
C PHE A 52 -8.24 -2.90 3.69
N ASN A 53 -8.79 -4.06 3.99
CA ASN A 53 -8.26 -4.92 5.05
C ASN A 53 -6.96 -5.58 4.57
N VAL A 54 -6.09 -5.88 5.52
CA VAL A 54 -4.84 -6.60 5.27
C VAL A 54 -5.00 -8.08 5.63
N LEU A 55 -4.18 -8.93 5.00
CA LEU A 55 -3.98 -10.30 5.41
C LEU A 55 -3.51 -10.34 6.87
N ASP A 56 -3.88 -11.41 7.59
CA ASP A 56 -3.63 -11.52 9.03
C ASP A 56 -2.16 -11.26 9.37
N SER A 57 -1.94 -10.12 10.01
CA SER A 57 -0.61 -9.63 10.38
C SER A 57 -0.11 -10.24 11.69
N GLY A 58 -0.89 -11.11 12.34
CA GLY A 58 -0.51 -11.77 13.59
C GLY A 58 0.81 -12.55 13.52
N VAL A 59 1.27 -12.87 12.30
CA VAL A 59 2.55 -13.54 12.03
C VAL A 59 3.74 -12.57 12.04
N PHE A 60 3.52 -11.27 11.78
CA PHE A 60 4.57 -10.32 11.44
C PHE A 60 5.04 -9.42 12.61
N GLY A 61 4.44 -9.54 13.79
CA GLY A 61 4.82 -8.74 14.96
C GLY A 61 4.69 -7.23 14.70
N LEU A 62 5.59 -6.43 15.28
CA LEU A 62 5.60 -4.97 15.09
C LEU A 62 6.11 -4.61 13.69
N ILE A 63 5.30 -3.89 12.91
CA ILE A 63 5.66 -3.39 11.59
C ILE A 63 6.07 -1.93 11.71
N ASN A 64 7.29 -1.60 11.28
CA ASN A 64 7.79 -0.22 11.31
C ASN A 64 7.95 0.40 9.91
N MET A 65 7.78 -0.39 8.85
CA MET A 65 7.89 0.08 7.47
C MET A 65 6.81 -0.57 6.61
N VAL A 66 6.13 0.25 5.83
CA VAL A 66 5.13 -0.14 4.84
C VAL A 66 5.56 0.38 3.48
N ARG A 67 5.47 -0.48 2.47
CA ARG A 67 5.73 -0.18 1.07
C ARG A 67 4.43 -0.29 0.29
N LEU A 68 4.09 0.78 -0.44
CA LEU A 68 2.97 0.85 -1.37
C LEU A 68 3.52 0.87 -2.79
N ASP A 69 3.24 -0.17 -3.56
CA ASP A 69 3.58 -0.29 -4.98
C ASP A 69 2.33 -0.12 -5.84
N PHE A 70 2.48 0.56 -6.97
CA PHE A 70 1.43 0.72 -7.99
C PHE A 70 1.80 -0.11 -9.21
N THR A 71 0.87 -0.92 -9.70
CA THR A 71 1.07 -1.71 -10.92
C THR A 71 0.33 -1.13 -12.11
N SER A 72 -0.68 -0.28 -11.88
CA SER A 72 -1.43 0.41 -12.93
C SER A 72 -2.11 1.69 -12.43
N ASN A 73 -2.63 2.49 -13.36
CA ASN A 73 -3.54 3.61 -13.13
C ASN A 73 -4.77 3.49 -14.05
N HIS A 74 -5.65 4.49 -14.03
CA HIS A 74 -6.88 4.50 -14.83
C HIS A 74 -6.72 5.07 -16.25
N GLY A 75 -5.50 5.16 -16.79
CA GLY A 75 -5.28 5.44 -18.21
C GLY A 75 -4.14 6.40 -18.53
N SER A 76 -3.54 7.06 -17.53
CA SER A 76 -2.45 8.00 -17.80
C SER A 76 -1.17 7.28 -18.23
N PRO A 77 -0.58 7.63 -19.38
CA PRO A 77 0.65 6.98 -19.87
C PRO A 77 1.93 7.51 -19.18
N SER A 78 1.81 8.52 -18.31
CA SER A 78 2.96 9.33 -17.89
C SER A 78 3.19 9.33 -16.38
N HIS A 79 2.13 9.41 -15.58
CA HIS A 79 2.24 9.65 -14.15
C HIS A 79 1.12 8.97 -13.37
N ILE A 80 1.39 8.76 -12.08
CA ILE A 80 0.40 8.35 -11.09
C ILE A 80 0.35 9.43 -10.02
N CYS A 81 -0.84 9.86 -9.64
CA CYS A 81 -1.07 10.85 -8.60
C CYS A 81 -1.66 10.18 -7.34
N ILE A 82 -1.06 10.50 -6.19
CA ILE A 82 -1.48 9.98 -4.89
C ILE A 82 -1.87 11.16 -4.01
N TYR A 83 -3.12 11.20 -3.58
CA TYR A 83 -3.60 12.27 -2.70
C TYR A 83 -3.30 11.99 -1.23
N ARG A 84 -3.59 10.77 -0.77
CA ARG A 84 -3.43 10.39 0.64
C ARG A 84 -3.37 8.89 0.81
N PHE A 85 -2.34 8.43 1.52
CA PHE A 85 -2.24 7.06 2.02
C PHE A 85 -2.33 7.07 3.55
N ARG A 86 -3.08 6.14 4.13
CA ARG A 86 -3.26 5.99 5.57
C ARG A 86 -3.03 4.54 5.95
N VAL A 87 -2.28 4.33 7.03
CA VAL A 87 -2.07 3.02 7.63
C VAL A 87 -2.78 3.03 8.99
N HIS A 88 -3.57 2.00 9.24
CA HIS A 88 -4.27 1.79 10.50
C HIS A 88 -3.69 0.57 11.20
N GLY A 89 -3.59 0.61 12.52
CA GLY A 89 -3.07 -0.48 13.33
C GLY A 89 -3.38 -0.26 14.80
N HIS A 90 -2.97 -1.21 15.63
CA HIS A 90 -3.04 -1.12 17.08
C HIS A 90 -1.65 -0.81 17.63
N GLU A 91 -1.58 0.10 18.59
CA GLU A 91 -0.36 0.30 19.38
C GLU A 91 -0.22 -0.88 20.37
N LEU A 92 1.03 -1.22 20.72
CA LEU A 92 1.29 -2.20 21.78
C LEU A 92 1.14 -1.48 23.12
N ASP A 93 0.28 -2.01 24.00
CA ASP A 93 0.10 -1.52 25.38
C ASP A 93 1.37 -1.69 26.23
#